data_AF-A0A359CQY0-F1
#
_entry.id   AF-A0A359CQY0-F1
#
_cell.length_a   1.000
_cell.length_b   1.000
_cell.length_c   1.000
_cell.angle_alpha   90.00
_cell.angle_beta   90.00
_cell.angle_gamma   90.00
#
_symmetry.space_group_name_H-M   'P 1'
#
loop_
_entity.id
_entity.type
_entity.pdbx_description
1 polymer ?
#
loop_
_entity_poly.entity_id
_entity_poly.type
_entity_poly.pdbx_seq_one_letter_code
_entity_poly.pdbx_strand_id
1 'polypeptide(L)'
;MNKDIEKGIKRLVIFFSICFFSIIGYLTYFNIFTADKIVTDPTNRRLAIYDNEYIRGSILDRNGKPIVTSKRNEKGTQDRTYTNGEAYAHVTGYSSYKYGKTGVELKYNDILQGRNFMYNVFGGMTKNIGDIITKKEKRGNDVCLTIDKATQERAYKAMGTDKGGVAAINPKT
;
A
#
# COMPACT_ATOMS: atom_id res chain seq x y z
N MET A 1 41.23 -2.43 50.03
CA MET A 1 39.95 -2.15 49.35
C MET A 1 39.35 -3.50 48.94
N ASN A 2 38.20 -3.88 49.49
CA ASN A 2 37.70 -5.27 49.51
C ASN A 2 37.47 -5.86 48.11
N LYS A 3 38.26 -6.88 47.74
CA LYS A 3 38.13 -7.63 46.49
C LYS A 3 36.73 -8.24 46.29
N ASP A 4 36.02 -8.53 47.38
CA ASP A 4 34.66 -9.06 47.36
C ASP A 4 33.63 -8.03 46.86
N ILE A 5 33.82 -6.75 47.20
CA ILE A 5 32.97 -5.66 46.71
C ILE A 5 33.19 -5.44 45.22
N GLU A 6 34.45 -5.46 44.76
CA GLU A 6 34.79 -5.33 43.33
C GLU A 6 34.20 -6.47 42.49
N LYS A 7 34.23 -7.70 43.01
CA LYS A 7 33.66 -8.89 42.35
C LYS A 7 32.12 -8.84 42.31
N GLY A 8 31.50 -8.30 43.36
CA GLY A 8 30.06 -8.05 43.41
C GLY A 8 29.62 -7.00 42.38
N ILE A 9 30.33 -5.88 42.30
CA ILE A 9 30.06 -4.81 41.32
C ILE A 9 30.24 -5.32 39.89
N LYS A 10 31.30 -6.08 39.59
CA LYS A 10 31.52 -6.65 38.25
C LYS A 10 30.38 -7.59 37.83
N ARG A 11 29.87 -8.43 38.73
CA ARG A 11 28.72 -9.32 38.45
C ARG A 11 27.44 -8.53 38.20
N LEU A 12 27.19 -7.47 38.97
CA LEU A 12 26.03 -6.61 38.80
C LEU A 12 26.06 -5.90 37.44
N VAL A 13 27.21 -5.34 37.06
CA VAL A 13 27.40 -4.67 35.76
C VAL A 13 27.18 -5.66 34.61
N ILE A 14 27.77 -6.86 34.68
CA ILE A 14 27.58 -7.90 33.65
C ILE A 14 26.10 -8.28 33.53
N PHE A 15 25.39 -8.45 34.64
CA PHE A 15 23.96 -8.75 34.63
C PHE A 15 23.14 -7.67 33.92
N PHE A 16 23.32 -6.40 34.30
CA PHE A 16 22.62 -5.29 33.65
C PHE A 16 23.00 -5.11 32.18
N SER A 17 24.27 -5.34 31.82
CA SER A 17 24.71 -5.33 30.42
C SER A 17 24.00 -6.41 29.60
N ILE A 18 23.88 -7.64 30.12
CA ILE A 18 23.15 -8.72 29.43
C ILE A 18 21.68 -8.36 29.22
N CYS A 19 21.02 -7.83 30.26
CA CYS A 19 19.63 -7.37 30.14
C CYS A 19 19.48 -6.26 29.07
N PHE A 20 20.41 -5.32 29.02
CA PHE A 20 20.40 -4.24 28.04
C PHE A 20 20.59 -4.76 26.60
N PHE A 21 21.55 -5.65 26.38
CA PHE A 21 21.76 -6.28 25.08
C PHE A 21 20.59 -7.17 24.67
N SER A 22 19.92 -7.85 25.61
CA SER A 22 18.70 -8.61 25.34
C SER A 22 17.56 -7.74 24.84
N ILE A 23 17.37 -6.55 25.44
CA ILE A 23 16.35 -5.59 25.00
C ILE A 23 16.70 -5.04 23.61
N ILE A 24 17.97 -4.70 23.36
CA ILE A 24 18.42 -4.25 22.04
C ILE A 24 18.16 -5.34 21.00
N GLY A 25 18.54 -6.59 21.26
CA GLY A 25 18.32 -7.71 20.34
C GLY A 25 16.83 -7.89 20.00
N TYR A 26 15.96 -7.80 21.01
CA TYR A 26 14.51 -7.86 20.80
C TYR A 26 13.99 -6.67 19.97
N LEU A 27 14.43 -5.45 20.27
CA LEU A 27 14.03 -4.25 19.50
C LEU A 27 14.51 -4.32 18.06
N THR A 28 15.73 -4.78 17.80
CA THR A 28 16.25 -4.98 16.44
C THR A 28 15.44 -6.02 15.69
N TYR A 29 15.13 -7.16 16.33
CA TYR A 29 14.25 -8.18 15.74
C TYR A 29 12.87 -7.61 15.42
N PHE A 30 12.24 -6.89 16.36
CA PHE A 30 10.93 -6.29 16.18
C PHE A 30 10.92 -5.26 15.04
N ASN A 31 11.94 -4.40 14.96
CA ASN A 31 12.04 -3.39 13.91
C ASN A 31 12.22 -4.02 12.51
N ILE A 32 13.02 -5.08 12.38
CA ILE A 32 13.28 -5.69 11.06
C ILE A 32 12.10 -6.55 10.59
N PHE A 33 11.46 -7.31 11.47
CA PHE A 33 10.48 -8.33 11.04
C PHE A 33 9.01 -7.95 11.28
N THR A 34 8.73 -7.08 12.24
CA THR A 34 7.36 -6.81 12.70
C THR A 34 6.89 -5.39 12.39
N ALA A 35 7.81 -4.41 12.38
CA ALA A 35 7.45 -3.01 12.15
C ALA A 35 6.73 -2.82 10.81
N ASP A 36 7.22 -3.43 9.74
CA ASP A 36 6.59 -3.34 8.41
C ASP A 36 5.14 -3.82 8.45
N LYS A 37 4.88 -4.97 9.08
CA LYS A 37 3.52 -5.54 9.16
C LYS A 37 2.53 -4.62 9.88
N ILE A 38 2.95 -4.00 10.98
CA ILE A 38 2.11 -3.08 11.77
C ILE A 38 1.89 -1.75 11.04
N VAL A 39 2.94 -1.23 10.41
CA VAL A 39 2.85 0.04 9.68
C VAL A 39 1.95 -0.11 8.45
N THR A 40 2.00 -1.25 7.76
CA THR A 40 1.18 -1.53 6.56
C THR A 40 -0.21 -2.08 6.86
N ASP A 41 -0.58 -2.25 8.13
CA ASP A 41 -1.86 -2.82 8.52
C ASP A 41 -3.02 -1.96 7.95
N PRO A 42 -3.96 -2.55 7.17
CA PRO A 42 -5.13 -1.84 6.64
C PRO A 42 -6.01 -1.17 7.70
N THR A 43 -5.96 -1.64 8.96
CA THR A 43 -6.69 -1.04 10.08
C THR A 43 -6.05 0.25 10.61
N ASN A 44 -4.81 0.56 10.20
CA ASN A 44 -4.11 1.75 10.64
C ASN A 44 -4.67 3.01 9.98
N ARG A 45 -5.51 3.73 10.73
CA ARG A 45 -6.16 4.98 10.30
C ARG A 45 -5.18 6.07 9.87
N ARG A 46 -3.94 6.05 10.38
CA ARG A 46 -2.90 7.04 10.03
C ARG A 46 -2.51 6.93 8.56
N LEU A 47 -2.41 5.71 8.02
CA LEU A 47 -2.11 5.49 6.61
C LEU A 47 -3.18 6.12 5.71
N ALA A 48 -4.44 6.03 6.11
CA ALA A 48 -5.55 6.53 5.31
C ALA A 48 -5.59 8.07 5.21
N ILE A 49 -4.96 8.79 6.14
CA ILE A 49 -4.78 10.25 6.05
C ILE A 49 -3.70 10.58 5.00
N TYR A 50 -2.56 9.89 5.05
CA TYR A 50 -1.49 10.03 4.06
C TYR A 50 -1.93 9.62 2.66
N ASP A 51 -2.80 8.60 2.55
CA ASP A 51 -3.40 8.18 1.28
C ASP A 51 -4.16 9.34 0.60
N ASN A 52 -4.71 10.30 1.36
CA ASN A 52 -5.49 11.43 0.83
C ASN A 52 -4.66 12.65 0.43
N GLU A 53 -3.36 12.68 0.78
CA GLU A 53 -2.44 13.73 0.34
C GLU A 53 -2.21 13.65 -1.19
N TYR A 54 -2.07 12.42 -1.70
CA TYR A 54 -1.81 12.13 -3.10
C TYR A 54 -3.10 11.72 -3.82
N ILE A 55 -3.34 12.27 -5.01
CA ILE A 55 -4.42 11.76 -5.87
C ILE A 55 -4.02 10.37 -6.34
N ARG A 56 -4.83 9.38 -5.99
CA ARG A 56 -4.56 8.00 -6.36
C ARG A 56 -4.63 7.81 -7.89
N GLY A 57 -3.72 7.01 -8.42
CA GLY A 57 -3.66 6.64 -9.83
C GLY A 57 -4.92 5.92 -10.32
N SER A 58 -5.13 5.96 -11.62
CA SER A 58 -6.22 5.31 -12.32
C SER A 58 -5.87 3.85 -12.63
N ILE A 59 -6.88 2.99 -12.68
CA ILE A 59 -6.76 1.62 -13.18
C ILE A 59 -7.31 1.62 -14.60
N LEU A 60 -6.49 1.17 -15.54
CA LEU A 60 -6.76 1.18 -16.97
C LEU A 60 -6.88 -0.25 -17.51
N ASP A 61 -7.71 -0.40 -18.52
CA ASP A 61 -7.76 -1.55 -19.43
C ASP A 61 -6.44 -1.68 -20.22
N ARG A 62 -6.16 -2.85 -20.82
CA ARG A 62 -5.08 -3.07 -21.79
C ARG A 62 -5.05 -2.04 -22.92
N ASN A 63 -6.19 -1.47 -23.29
CA ASN A 63 -6.32 -0.44 -24.33
C ASN A 63 -6.18 1.00 -23.78
N GLY A 64 -5.82 1.18 -22.50
CA GLY A 64 -5.68 2.50 -21.86
C GLY A 64 -7.00 3.15 -21.44
N LYS A 65 -8.13 2.44 -21.54
CA LYS A 65 -9.44 2.96 -21.14
C LYS A 65 -9.61 2.92 -19.62
N PRO A 66 -10.04 4.01 -18.97
CA PRO A 66 -10.18 4.03 -17.52
C PRO A 66 -11.32 3.14 -17.03
N ILE A 67 -10.99 2.30 -16.05
CA ILE A 67 -11.93 1.46 -15.29
C ILE A 67 -12.18 2.12 -13.92
N VAL A 68 -11.09 2.55 -13.25
CA VAL A 68 -11.18 3.25 -11.96
C VAL A 68 -10.44 4.57 -12.05
N THR A 69 -11.07 5.64 -11.60
CA THR A 69 -10.48 6.99 -11.58
C THR A 69 -10.64 7.62 -10.20
N SER A 70 -9.86 8.66 -9.93
CA SER A 70 -9.99 9.45 -8.70
C SER A 70 -10.01 10.93 -9.00
N LYS A 71 -10.87 11.64 -8.28
CA LYS A 71 -11.04 13.09 -8.39
C LYS A 71 -11.04 13.68 -6.99
N ARG A 72 -10.36 14.81 -6.82
CA ARG A 72 -10.43 15.56 -5.57
C ARG A 72 -11.77 16.31 -5.48
N ASN A 73 -12.40 16.22 -4.31
CA ASN A 73 -13.66 16.87 -3.99
C ASN A 73 -13.37 18.23 -3.29
N GLU A 74 -14.38 19.09 -3.22
CA GLU A 74 -14.29 20.45 -2.65
C GLU A 74 -13.87 20.46 -1.17
N LYS A 75 -14.13 19.37 -0.45
CA LYS A 75 -13.74 19.16 0.96
C LYS A 75 -12.28 18.75 1.14
N GLY A 76 -11.49 18.67 0.07
CA GLY A 76 -10.09 18.21 0.10
C GLY A 76 -9.93 16.68 0.22
N THR A 77 -11.04 15.92 0.24
CA THR A 77 -11.04 14.46 0.14
C THR A 77 -10.97 13.99 -1.31
N GLN A 78 -10.54 12.77 -1.56
CA GLN A 78 -10.60 12.15 -2.89
C GLN A 78 -11.80 11.20 -3.01
N ASP A 79 -12.53 11.32 -4.12
CA ASP A 79 -13.58 10.39 -4.51
C ASP A 79 -13.03 9.43 -5.57
N ARG A 80 -13.32 8.14 -5.40
CA ARG A 80 -12.87 7.08 -6.29
C ARG A 80 -14.05 6.46 -7.03
N THR A 81 -14.05 6.56 -8.35
CA THR A 81 -15.15 6.18 -9.22
C THR A 81 -14.81 4.90 -9.99
N TYR A 82 -15.71 3.91 -9.92
CA TYR A 82 -15.58 2.61 -10.60
C TYR A 82 -16.56 2.55 -11.77
N THR A 83 -16.04 2.67 -12.99
CA THR A 83 -16.86 2.62 -14.21
C THR A 83 -17.24 1.18 -14.49
N ASN A 84 -18.55 0.91 -14.62
CA ASN A 84 -19.11 -0.45 -14.73
C ASN A 84 -18.70 -1.35 -13.55
N GLY A 85 -18.69 -0.79 -12.33
CA GLY A 85 -18.12 -1.42 -11.14
C GLY A 85 -18.57 -2.88 -10.90
N GLU A 86 -19.82 -3.23 -11.18
CA GLU A 86 -20.33 -4.60 -11.01
C GLU A 86 -19.56 -5.64 -11.84
N ALA A 87 -19.26 -5.32 -13.10
CA ALA A 87 -18.54 -6.23 -14.00
C ALA A 87 -17.07 -6.41 -13.61
N TYR A 88 -16.50 -5.48 -12.83
CA TYR A 88 -15.09 -5.47 -12.44
C TYR A 88 -14.86 -5.68 -10.95
N ALA A 89 -15.92 -5.73 -10.13
CA ALA A 89 -15.83 -5.64 -8.67
C ALA A 89 -14.85 -6.66 -8.07
N HIS A 90 -14.87 -7.90 -8.55
CA HIS A 90 -13.99 -8.96 -8.07
C HIS A 90 -12.53 -8.81 -8.51
N VAL A 91 -12.29 -8.13 -9.63
CA VAL A 91 -10.95 -7.87 -10.17
C VAL A 91 -10.37 -6.61 -9.52
N THR A 92 -11.04 -5.47 -9.71
CA THR A 92 -10.54 -4.18 -9.20
C THR A 92 -10.51 -4.19 -7.67
N GLY A 93 -11.51 -4.84 -7.06
CA GLY A 93 -11.81 -4.65 -5.66
C GLY A 93 -12.33 -3.24 -5.41
N TYR A 94 -12.16 -2.79 -4.17
CA TYR A 94 -12.50 -1.44 -3.74
C TYR A 94 -11.37 -0.84 -2.90
N SER A 95 -11.41 0.48 -2.74
CA SER A 95 -10.62 1.22 -1.77
C SER A 95 -11.56 2.10 -0.94
N SER A 96 -11.70 1.75 0.33
CA SER A 96 -12.53 2.45 1.30
C SER A 96 -11.68 2.91 2.48
N TYR A 97 -11.92 4.14 2.92
CA TYR A 97 -11.34 4.65 4.15
C TYR A 97 -11.76 3.83 5.38
N LYS A 98 -12.99 3.28 5.38
CA LYS A 98 -13.57 2.52 6.50
C LYS A 98 -13.33 1.02 6.40
N TYR A 99 -13.47 0.45 5.21
CA TYR A 99 -13.47 -1.01 4.99
C TYR A 99 -12.17 -1.55 4.39
N GLY A 100 -11.14 -0.72 4.25
CA GLY A 100 -9.85 -1.11 3.68
C GLY A 100 -9.86 -1.24 2.16
N LYS A 101 -8.94 -2.04 1.63
CA LYS A 101 -8.72 -2.22 0.19
C LYS A 101 -8.72 -3.70 -0.18
N THR A 102 -9.15 -4.04 -1.40
CA THR A 102 -9.22 -5.42 -1.91
C THR A 102 -8.79 -5.52 -3.37
N GLY A 103 -8.57 -6.74 -3.90
CA GLY A 103 -8.26 -6.95 -5.32
C GLY A 103 -7.02 -6.20 -5.81
N VAL A 104 -7.10 -5.66 -7.03
CA VAL A 104 -6.05 -4.83 -7.65
C VAL A 104 -5.76 -3.59 -6.81
N GLU A 105 -6.75 -2.98 -6.16
CA GLU A 105 -6.55 -1.81 -5.29
C GLU A 105 -5.60 -2.09 -4.14
N LEU A 106 -5.68 -3.28 -3.53
CA LEU A 106 -4.76 -3.69 -2.48
C LEU A 106 -3.40 -4.10 -3.06
N LYS A 107 -3.41 -4.93 -4.11
CA LYS A 107 -2.18 -5.51 -4.67
C LYS A 107 -1.23 -4.46 -5.23
N TYR A 108 -1.76 -3.41 -5.86
CA TYR A 108 -0.98 -2.34 -6.48
C TYR A 108 -1.12 -1.01 -5.73
N ASN A 109 -1.44 -1.07 -4.44
CA ASN A 109 -1.61 0.11 -3.60
C ASN A 109 -0.41 1.06 -3.70
N ASP A 110 0.80 0.54 -3.61
CA ASP A 110 2.01 1.35 -3.58
C ASP A 110 2.24 2.12 -4.89
N ILE A 111 1.99 1.44 -6.03
CA ILE A 111 2.06 2.05 -7.36
C ILE A 111 0.98 3.13 -7.52
N LEU A 112 -0.26 2.79 -7.18
CA LEU A 112 -1.41 3.69 -7.25
C LEU A 112 -1.27 4.91 -6.35
N GLN A 113 -0.46 4.83 -5.30
CA GLN A 113 -0.15 5.95 -4.41
C GLN A 113 1.12 6.71 -4.80
N GLY A 114 1.89 6.22 -5.78
CA GLY A 114 3.20 6.78 -6.11
C GLY A 114 4.26 6.54 -5.03
N ARG A 115 4.00 5.61 -4.10
CA ARG A 115 4.96 5.15 -3.09
C ARG A 115 5.87 4.12 -3.75
N ASN A 116 6.99 4.57 -4.33
CA ASN A 116 8.10 3.64 -4.55
C ASN A 116 8.66 3.27 -3.16
N PHE A 117 8.24 2.12 -2.61
CA PHE A 117 8.67 1.63 -1.29
C PHE A 117 10.21 1.64 -1.16
N MET A 118 10.92 1.27 -2.23
CA MET A 118 12.39 1.28 -2.27
C MET A 118 13.02 2.69 -2.34
N TYR A 119 12.29 3.70 -2.85
CA TYR A 119 12.82 5.06 -3.03
C TYR A 119 12.65 5.93 -1.77
N ASN A 120 11.63 5.69 -0.93
CA ASN A 120 11.44 6.45 0.30
C ASN A 120 12.38 6.01 1.44
N VAL A 121 12.78 4.73 1.47
CA VAL A 121 13.68 4.20 2.51
C VAL A 121 15.15 4.61 2.26
N PHE A 122 15.59 4.73 0.99
CA PHE A 122 16.98 5.08 0.65
C PHE A 122 17.17 6.43 -0.07
N GLY A 123 16.10 7.06 -0.58
CA GLY A 123 16.17 8.25 -1.46
C GLY A 123 15.33 9.45 -1.01
N GLY A 124 14.75 9.41 0.20
CA GLY A 124 13.83 10.43 0.72
C GLY A 124 14.38 11.86 0.88
N MET A 125 15.70 12.06 0.67
CA MET A 125 16.30 13.40 0.72
C MET A 125 16.36 14.13 -0.63
N THR A 126 16.27 13.45 -1.78
CA THR A 126 16.66 14.08 -3.06
C THR A 126 15.52 14.57 -3.96
N LYS A 127 14.28 14.11 -3.75
CA LYS A 127 13.13 14.55 -4.58
C LYS A 127 12.31 15.70 -4.00
N ASN A 128 12.49 16.04 -2.72
CA ASN A 128 11.67 17.06 -2.08
C ASN A 128 11.96 18.49 -2.55
N ILE A 129 13.08 18.77 -3.25
CA ILE A 129 13.42 20.16 -3.62
C ILE A 129 12.72 20.60 -4.92
N GLY A 130 12.46 19.71 -5.88
CA GLY A 130 11.84 20.07 -7.17
C GLY A 130 10.31 20.14 -7.14
N ASP A 131 9.67 19.23 -6.39
CA ASP A 131 8.20 19.13 -6.31
C ASP A 131 7.58 20.21 -5.41
N ILE A 132 8.36 20.82 -4.50
CA ILE A 132 7.92 22.00 -3.71
C ILE A 132 7.78 23.24 -4.62
N ILE A 133 8.57 23.33 -5.68
CA ILE A 133 8.59 24.49 -6.60
C ILE A 133 7.41 24.45 -7.58
N THR A 134 6.94 23.27 -7.93
CA THR A 134 5.84 23.09 -8.87
C THR A 134 4.59 22.70 -8.09
N LYS A 135 3.64 23.63 -7.86
CA LYS A 135 2.32 23.40 -7.22
C LYS A 135 1.40 22.39 -7.96
N LYS A 136 1.95 21.42 -8.69
CA LYS A 136 1.19 20.34 -9.30
C LYS A 136 0.71 19.41 -8.21
N GLU A 137 -0.56 19.01 -8.29
CA GLU A 137 -1.10 18.02 -7.36
C GLU A 137 -0.28 16.73 -7.45
N LYS A 138 0.22 16.26 -6.30
CA LYS A 138 0.96 15.01 -6.23
C LYS A 138 0.00 13.87 -6.57
N ARG A 139 0.27 13.14 -7.65
CA ARG A 139 -0.56 12.03 -8.15
C ARG A 139 0.24 10.73 -8.19
N GLY A 140 -0.38 9.61 -7.83
CA GLY A 140 0.19 8.28 -7.98
C GLY A 140 0.21 7.78 -9.42
N ASN A 141 0.81 6.61 -9.64
CA ASN A 141 0.97 6.05 -10.98
C ASN A 141 -0.27 5.27 -11.41
N ASP A 142 -0.53 5.27 -12.72
CA ASP A 142 -1.62 4.48 -13.30
C ASP A 142 -1.20 3.01 -13.44
N VAL A 143 -2.16 2.11 -13.28
CA VAL A 143 -1.96 0.66 -13.44
C VAL A 143 -2.75 0.19 -14.65
N CYS A 144 -2.05 -0.29 -15.68
CA CYS A 144 -2.67 -0.94 -16.83
C CYS A 144 -2.82 -2.44 -16.58
N LEU A 145 -4.03 -2.95 -16.70
CA LEU A 145 -4.34 -4.37 -16.60
C LEU A 145 -4.29 -5.04 -17.99
N THR A 146 -4.24 -6.36 -18.01
CA THR A 146 -4.34 -7.16 -19.25
C THR A 146 -5.79 -7.40 -19.68
N ILE A 147 -6.75 -7.04 -18.82
CA ILE A 147 -8.18 -7.20 -19.08
C ILE A 147 -8.60 -6.25 -20.19
N ASP A 148 -9.40 -6.79 -21.12
CA ASP A 148 -10.07 -6.06 -22.18
C ASP A 148 -11.51 -5.71 -21.79
N LYS A 149 -11.90 -4.45 -21.92
CA LYS A 149 -13.24 -3.99 -21.49
C LYS A 149 -14.37 -4.59 -22.29
N ALA A 150 -14.21 -4.71 -23.61
CA ALA A 150 -15.25 -5.28 -24.46
C ALA A 150 -15.50 -6.75 -24.11
N THR A 151 -14.42 -7.51 -23.87
CA THR A 151 -14.49 -8.91 -23.49
C THR A 151 -15.10 -9.09 -22.11
N GLN A 152 -14.71 -8.29 -21.12
CA GLN A 152 -15.26 -8.35 -19.77
C GLN A 152 -16.77 -8.04 -19.75
N GLU A 153 -17.20 -6.99 -20.45
CA GLU A 153 -18.62 -6.63 -20.53
C GLU A 153 -19.46 -7.73 -21.21
N ARG A 154 -18.91 -8.39 -22.24
CA ARG A 154 -19.57 -9.53 -22.88
C ARG A 154 -19.66 -10.73 -21.93
N ALA A 155 -18.59 -11.06 -21.23
CA ALA A 155 -18.57 -12.14 -20.26
C ALA A 155 -19.56 -11.90 -19.12
N TYR A 156 -19.61 -10.68 -18.57
CA TYR A 156 -20.56 -10.30 -17.53
C TYR A 156 -22.02 -10.42 -18.01
N LYS A 157 -22.32 -9.91 -19.20
CA LYS A 157 -23.66 -10.04 -19.80
C LYS A 157 -24.04 -11.50 -20.10
N ALA A 158 -23.09 -12.31 -20.54
CA ALA A 158 -23.31 -13.72 -20.82
C ALA A 158 -23.58 -14.54 -19.55
N MET A 159 -22.98 -14.16 -18.41
CA MET A 159 -23.27 -14.77 -17.12
C MET A 159 -24.68 -14.45 -16.61
N GLY A 160 -25.22 -13.26 -16.90
CA GLY A 160 -26.59 -12.90 -16.49
C GLY A 160 -26.81 -13.08 -14.97
N THR A 161 -27.72 -13.97 -14.60
CA THR A 161 -28.04 -14.29 -13.19
C THR A 161 -27.35 -15.56 -12.68
N ASP A 162 -26.54 -16.21 -13.51
CA ASP A 162 -25.88 -17.45 -13.14
C ASP A 162 -24.78 -17.21 -12.11
N LYS A 163 -24.76 -18.04 -11.08
CA LYS A 163 -23.75 -18.00 -10.02
C LYS A 163 -22.54 -18.81 -10.47
N GLY A 164 -21.39 -18.16 -10.58
CA GLY A 164 -20.14 -18.83 -10.97
C GLY A 164 -19.03 -17.83 -11.24
N GLY A 165 -17.99 -18.30 -11.94
CA GLY A 165 -16.90 -17.46 -12.40
C GLY A 165 -16.51 -17.85 -13.83
N VAL A 166 -16.09 -16.86 -14.61
CA VAL A 166 -15.58 -17.04 -15.96
C VAL A 166 -14.19 -16.44 -16.04
N ALA A 167 -13.25 -17.17 -16.62
CA ALA A 167 -11.90 -16.70 -16.90
C ALA A 167 -11.60 -16.90 -18.38
N ALA A 168 -11.08 -15.85 -19.02
CA ALA A 168 -10.56 -15.90 -20.37
C ALA A 168 -9.12 -15.40 -20.35
N ILE A 169 -8.20 -16.23 -20.83
CA ILE A 169 -6.76 -15.94 -20.84
C ILE A 169 -6.22 -16.11 -22.25
N ASN A 170 -5.18 -15.36 -22.59
CA ASN A 170 -4.44 -15.60 -23.81
C ASN A 170 -3.46 -16.76 -23.58
N PRO A 171 -3.55 -17.90 -24.29
CA PRO A 171 -2.66 -19.03 -24.05
C PRO A 171 -1.23 -18.81 -24.54
N LYS A 172 -0.99 -17.79 -25.38
CA LYS A 172 0.33 -17.54 -25.99
C LYS A 172 1.22 -16.61 -25.17
N THR A 173 0.65 -15.84 -24.26
CA THR A 173 1.32 -14.77 -23.49
C THR A 173 0.87 -14.84 -22.05
#